data_AF-A0A6J1WAY7-F1
#
_entry.id   AF-A0A6J1WAY7-F1
#
_cell.length_a   1.000
_cell.length_b   1.000
_cell.length_c   1.000
_cell.angle_alpha   90.00
_cell.angle_beta   90.00
_cell.angle_gamma   90.00
#
_symmetry.space_group_name_H-M   'P 1'
#
loop_
_entity.id
_entity.type
_entity.pdbx_description
1 polymer ?
#
loop_
_entity_poly.entity_id
_entity_poly.type
_entity_poly.pdbx_seq_one_letter_code
_entity_poly.pdbx_strand_id
1 'polypeptide(L)'
;MLDLSFLTEEEYGKLMRVLQRDAELKKKDSDRIRRLQGSLKDEKKKKFVTGEWFHEVKAQRFREDLEVPDLLRASIRKKNSNSDGERRSISIARLTVLT
;
A
#
# COMPACT_ATOMS: atom_id res chain seq x y z
N MET A 1 3.23 11.71 7.97
CA MET A 1 3.81 10.36 7.82
C MET A 1 3.75 9.69 9.17
N LEU A 2 3.29 8.44 9.25
CA LEU A 2 3.25 7.68 10.51
C LEU A 2 4.67 7.29 10.93
N ASP A 3 4.97 7.48 12.20
CA ASP A 3 6.15 6.89 12.82
C ASP A 3 5.90 5.39 13.06
N LEU A 4 6.87 4.56 12.70
CA LEU A 4 6.83 3.10 12.86
C LEU A 4 8.07 2.60 13.64
N SER A 5 8.82 3.51 14.26
CA SER A 5 10.05 3.21 15.00
C SER A 5 9.81 2.38 16.27
N PHE A 6 8.61 2.48 16.85
CA PHE A 6 8.20 1.74 18.05
C PHE A 6 7.89 0.27 17.80
N LEU A 7 7.74 -0.15 16.54
CA LEU A 7 7.42 -1.54 16.20
C LEU A 7 8.67 -2.41 16.30
N THR A 8 8.54 -3.53 17.00
CA THR A 8 9.53 -4.60 16.98
C THR A 8 9.60 -5.25 15.59
N GLU A 9 10.68 -5.97 15.30
CA GLU A 9 10.83 -6.70 14.04
C GLU A 9 9.71 -7.75 13.82
N GLU A 10 9.26 -8.40 14.89
CA GLU A 10 8.17 -9.37 14.80
C GLU A 10 6.84 -8.71 14.42
N GLU A 11 6.51 -7.60 15.09
CA GLU A 11 5.28 -6.82 14.80
C GLU A 11 5.33 -6.22 13.41
N TYR A 12 6.49 -5.70 13.00
CA TYR A 12 6.71 -5.21 11.66
C TYR A 12 6.51 -6.32 10.61
N GLY A 13 7.04 -7.51 10.84
CA GLY A 13 6.82 -8.67 9.98
C GLY A 13 5.35 -9.06 9.88
N LYS A 14 4.59 -9.01 10.98
CA LYS A 14 3.13 -9.23 10.98
C LYS A 14 2.41 -8.16 10.15
N LEU A 15 2.76 -6.89 10.32
CA LEU A 15 2.21 -5.78 9.54
C LEU A 15 2.46 -5.96 8.04
N MET A 16 3.68 -6.34 7.63
CA MET A 16 4.01 -6.58 6.22
C MET A 16 3.14 -7.69 5.62
N ARG A 17 2.94 -8.80 6.35
CA ARG A 17 2.08 -9.90 5.89
C ARG A 17 0.61 -9.48 5.70
N VAL A 18 0.10 -8.55 6.52
CA VAL A 18 -1.24 -7.98 6.33
C VAL A 18 -1.29 -7.14 5.05
N LEU A 19 -0.33 -6.23 4.88
CA LEU A 19 -0.29 -5.35 3.70
C LEU A 19 -0.11 -6.10 2.37
N GLN A 20 0.62 -7.22 2.41
CA GLN A 20 0.80 -8.10 1.25
C GLN A 20 -0.51 -8.79 0.86
N ARG A 21 -1.21 -9.39 1.84
CA ARG A 21 -2.52 -10.02 1.59
C ARG A 21 -3.56 -9.02 1.09
N ASP A 22 -3.56 -7.80 1.64
CA ASP A 22 -4.40 -6.71 1.15
C ASP A 22 -4.12 -6.39 -0.33
N ALA A 23 -2.85 -6.26 -0.72
CA ALA A 23 -2.48 -5.99 -2.10
C ALA A 23 -2.92 -7.11 -3.06
N GLU A 24 -2.76 -8.37 -2.66
CA GLU A 24 -3.23 -9.54 -3.42
C GLU A 24 -4.75 -9.58 -3.55
N LEU A 25 -5.46 -9.25 -2.47
CA LEU A 25 -6.92 -9.18 -2.46
C LEU A 25 -7.41 -8.07 -3.39
N LYS A 26 -6.85 -6.85 -3.29
CA LYS A 26 -7.16 -5.73 -4.17
C LYS A 26 -6.92 -6.06 -5.64
N LYS A 27 -5.85 -6.79 -5.96
CA LYS A 27 -5.58 -7.23 -7.33
C LYS A 27 -6.67 -8.18 -7.85
N LYS A 28 -7.03 -9.21 -7.07
CA LYS A 28 -8.10 -10.15 -7.44
C LYS A 28 -9.45 -9.44 -7.60
N ASP A 29 -9.74 -8.48 -6.74
CA ASP A 29 -10.97 -7.70 -6.81
C ASP A 29 -11.00 -6.76 -8.01
N SER A 30 -9.88 -6.12 -8.34
CA SER A 30 -9.74 -5.30 -9.56
C SER A 30 -10.03 -6.12 -10.82
N ASP A 31 -9.50 -7.35 -10.88
CA ASP A 31 -9.77 -8.26 -12.00
C ASP A 31 -11.25 -8.68 -12.05
N ARG A 32 -11.88 -8.90 -10.89
CA ARG A 32 -13.32 -9.18 -10.79
C ARG A 32 -14.15 -8.01 -11.29
N ILE A 33 -13.85 -6.79 -10.84
CA ILE A 33 -14.53 -5.56 -11.24
C ILE A 33 -14.41 -5.36 -12.76
N ARG A 34 -13.21 -5.52 -13.33
CA ARG A 34 -13.00 -5.42 -14.79
C ARG A 34 -13.91 -6.37 -15.58
N ARG A 35 -14.07 -7.62 -15.15
CA ARG A 35 -14.98 -8.59 -15.78
C ARG A 35 -16.45 -8.20 -15.63
N LEU A 36 -16.84 -7.71 -14.45
CA LEU A 36 -18.21 -7.26 -14.19
C LEU A 36 -18.58 -6.04 -15.03
N GLN A 37 -17.67 -5.08 -15.19
CA GLN A 37 -17.91 -3.88 -15.99
C GLN A 37 -18.19 -4.18 -17.47
N GLY A 38 -17.61 -5.24 -18.03
CA GLY A 38 -17.86 -5.66 -19.42
C GLY A 38 -19.08 -6.58 -19.62
N SER A 39 -19.62 -7.16 -18.54
CA SER A 39 -20.68 -8.18 -18.62
C SER A 39 -22.04 -7.70 -18.12
N LEU A 40 -22.08 -6.76 -17.17
CA LEU A 40 -23.31 -6.20 -16.60
C LEU A 40 -23.74 -4.94 -17.35
N LYS A 41 -24.97 -4.95 -17.87
CA LYS A 41 -25.60 -3.81 -18.55
C LYS A 41 -26.32 -2.85 -17.60
N ASP A 42 -26.79 -3.36 -16.46
CA ASP A 42 -27.47 -2.53 -15.45
C ASP A 42 -26.43 -1.75 -14.65
N GLU A 43 -26.33 -0.45 -14.92
CA GLU A 43 -25.37 0.46 -14.28
C GLU A 43 -25.63 0.61 -12.77
N LYS A 44 -26.89 0.59 -12.32
CA LYS A 44 -27.19 0.68 -10.89
C LYS A 44 -26.67 -0.58 -10.19
N LYS A 45 -27.02 -1.75 -10.72
CA LYS A 45 -26.54 -3.03 -10.17
C LYS A 45 -25.01 -3.12 -10.20
N LYS A 46 -24.38 -2.65 -11.28
CA LYS A 46 -22.92 -2.59 -11.45
C LYS A 46 -22.28 -1.80 -10.32
N LYS A 47 -22.73 -0.57 -10.04
CA LYS A 47 -22.22 0.24 -8.92
C LYS A 47 -22.33 -0.47 -7.56
N PHE A 48 -23.43 -1.18 -7.33
CA PHE A 48 -23.61 -1.96 -6.09
C PHE A 48 -22.61 -3.13 -5.96
N VAL A 49 -22.43 -3.93 -7.02
CA VAL A 49 -21.57 -5.13 -6.97
C VAL A 49 -20.08 -4.83 -7.09
N THR A 50 -19.70 -3.69 -7.66
CA THR A 50 -18.30 -3.21 -7.70
C THR A 50 -17.90 -2.48 -6.44
N GLY A 51 -18.87 -2.05 -5.61
CA GLY A 51 -18.62 -1.22 -4.44
C GLY A 51 -18.45 0.27 -4.74
N GLU A 52 -18.58 0.69 -6.00
CA GLU A 52 -18.47 2.10 -6.43
C GLU A 52 -19.40 3.02 -5.66
N TRP A 53 -20.63 2.55 -5.35
CA TRP A 53 -21.59 3.28 -4.52
C TRP A 53 -20.99 3.71 -3.16
N PHE A 54 -20.15 2.86 -2.55
CA PHE A 54 -19.54 3.15 -1.26
C PHE A 54 -18.41 4.16 -1.40
N HIS A 55 -17.63 4.09 -2.49
CA HIS A 55 -16.59 5.08 -2.78
C HIS A 55 -17.20 6.47 -3.02
N GLU A 56 -18.33 6.56 -3.73
CA GLU A 56 -19.07 7.81 -3.92
C GLU A 56 -19.54 8.42 -2.59
N VAL A 57 -20.17 7.61 -1.73
CA VAL A 57 -20.63 8.06 -0.40
C VAL A 57 -19.45 8.44 0.49
N LYS A 58 -18.35 7.69 0.45
CA LYS A 58 -17.12 8.00 1.18
C LYS A 58 -16.54 9.33 0.74
N ALA A 59 -16.43 9.58 -0.56
CA ALA A 59 -15.89 10.81 -1.13
C ALA A 59 -16.75 12.05 -0.77
N GLN A 60 -18.07 11.88 -0.64
CA GLN A 60 -18.94 12.96 -0.16
C GLN A 60 -18.69 13.32 1.32
N ARG A 61 -18.34 12.32 2.13
CA ARG A 61 -18.14 12.49 3.58
C ARG A 61 -16.73 12.95 3.93
N PHE A 62 -15.73 12.53 3.17
CA PHE A 62 -14.32 12.78 3.45
C PHE A 62 -13.67 13.49 2.26
N ARG A 63 -13.14 14.71 2.48
CA ARG A 63 -12.50 15.52 1.43
C ARG A 63 -11.13 15.01 1.00
N GLU A 64 -10.48 14.19 1.83
CA GLU A 64 -9.19 13.58 1.53
C GLU A 64 -9.35 12.06 1.40
N ASP A 65 -9.09 11.53 0.20
CA ASP A 65 -9.14 10.08 -0.08
C ASP A 65 -7.79 9.43 0.26
N LEU A 66 -7.30 9.68 1.48
CA LEU A 66 -6.05 9.09 1.92
C LEU A 66 -6.32 7.67 2.40
N GLU A 67 -6.07 6.68 1.54
CA GLU A 67 -6.17 5.29 1.94
C GLU A 67 -5.13 4.95 3.03
N VAL A 68 -5.62 4.51 4.20
CA VAL A 68 -4.77 4.13 5.34
C VAL A 68 -3.67 3.11 4.98
N PRO A 69 -3.95 2.06 4.17
CA PRO A 69 -2.90 1.16 3.70
C PRO A 69 -1.79 1.87 2.91
N ASP A 70 -2.13 2.91 2.15
CA ASP A 70 -1.17 3.63 1.32
C ASP A 70 -0.33 4.60 2.16
N LEU A 71 -0.91 5.20 3.19
CA LEU A 71 -0.16 5.94 4.21
C LEU A 71 0.85 5.03 4.92
N LEU A 72 0.45 3.81 5.31
CA LEU A 72 1.35 2.83 5.92
C LEU A 72 2.47 2.43 4.96
N ARG A 73 2.16 2.10 3.71
CA ARG A 73 3.15 1.77 2.68
C ARG A 73 4.12 2.93 2.42
N ALA A 74 3.64 4.17 2.42
CA ALA A 74 4.47 5.36 2.27
C ALA A 74 5.43 5.56 3.46
N SER A 75 4.93 5.37 4.69
CA SER A 75 5.75 5.39 5.91
C SER A 75 6.85 4.33 5.89
N ILE A 76 6.52 3.11 5.46
CA ILE A 76 7.49 2.00 5.34
C ILE A 76 8.59 2.33 4.33
N ARG A 77 8.23 2.84 3.15
CA ARG A 77 9.21 3.23 2.12
C ARG A 77 10.22 4.25 2.64
N LYS A 78 9.77 5.22 3.44
CA LYS A 78 10.66 6.22 4.05
C LYS A 78 11.54 5.66 5.18
N LYS A 79 11.05 4.69 5.97
CA LYS A 79 11.91 3.99 6.96
C LYS A 79 13.11 3.32 6.25
N ASN A 80 12.86 2.66 5.13
CA ASN A 80 13.91 1.96 4.36
C ASN A 80 14.93 2.94 3.75
N SER A 81 14.49 4.09 3.22
CA SER A 81 15.43 5.08 2.67
C SER A 81 16.34 5.72 3.74
N ASN A 82 15.85 5.90 4.98
CA ASN A 82 16.68 6.41 6.08
C ASN A 82 17.67 5.36 6.61
N SER A 83 17.29 4.09 6.61
CA SER A 83 18.18 3.00 7.06
C SER A 83 19.23 2.61 6.00
N ASP A 84 18.96 2.84 4.72
CA ASP A 84 19.95 2.73 3.64
C ASP A 84 20.94 3.91 3.60
N GLY A 85 20.56 5.08 4.13
CA GLY A 85 21.46 6.22 4.34
C GLY A 85 22.52 5.95 5.41
N GLU A 86 22.14 5.31 6.52
CA GLU A 86 23.05 4.93 7.61
C GLU A 86 24.03 3.82 7.17
N ARG A 87 23.57 2.87 6.32
CA ARG A 87 24.41 1.78 5.79
C ARG A 87 25.42 2.23 4.73
N ARG A 88 25.15 3.33 4.02
CA ARG A 88 26.09 3.91 3.04
C ARG A 88 27.28 4.64 3.68
N SER A 89 27.15 5.09 4.93
CA SER A 89 28.24 5.72 5.67
C SER A 89 29.30 4.73 6.18
N ILE A 90 29.03 3.42 6.19
CA ILE A 90 29.96 2.38 6.67
C ILE A 90 30.73 1.69 5.53
N SER A 91 30.40 1.94 4.25
CA SER A 91 31.06 1.24 3.11
C SER A 91 32.00 2.11 2.25
N ILE A 92 32.20 3.40 2.56
CA ILE A 92 33.15 4.25 1.80
C ILE A 92 34.63 4.11 2.24
N ALA A 93 34.95 3.26 3.22
CA ALA A 93 36.34 3.04 3.65
C ALA A 93 36.96 1.70 3.19
N ARG A 94 36.34 0.95 2.27
CA ARG A 94 36.88 -0.39 1.90
C ARG A 94 36.76 -0.82 0.45
N LEU A 95 36.90 0.11 -0.50
CA LEU A 95 37.19 -0.28 -1.89
C LEU A 95 38.12 0.73 -2.56
N THR A 96 39.41 0.67 -2.21
CA THR A 96 40.51 1.26 -3.00
C THR A 96 41.69 0.30 -3.13
N VAL A 97 41.41 -1.00 -3.22
CA VAL A 97 42.38 -1.99 -3.69
C VAL A 97 41.65 -3.02 -4.53
N LEU A 98 41.57 -2.76 -5.83
CA LEU A 98 41.79 -3.72 -6.93
C LEU A 98 41.20 -3.14 -8.22
N THR A 99 42.14 -2.83 -9.13
CA THR A 99 42.03 -2.58 -10.58
C THR A 99 41.21 -1.39 -11.06
#